data_AF-A0A392P1R6-F1
#
_entry.id   AF-A0A392P1R6-F1
#
_cell.length_a   1.000
_cell.length_b   1.000
_cell.length_c   1.000
_cell.angle_alpha   90.00
_cell.angle_beta   90.00
_cell.angle_gamma   90.00
#
_symmetry.space_group_name_H-M   'P 1'
#
loop_
_entity.id
_entity.type
_entity.pdbx_description
1 polymer ?
#
loop_
_entity_poly.entity_id
_entity_poly.type
_entity_poly.pdbx_seq_one_letter_code
_entity_poly.pdbx_strand_id
1 'polypeptide(L)'
;MPCSFSSKCKILSWVMTVSFHKYGDMFFPGTGDAKEIGEREGKFYAINVPLKDGIDDSSFTRLFKTIISKVVETYQPGAIVLQCGADSLAGDRLGCFNLSIDGAYFP
;
A
#
# COMPACT_ATOMS: atom_id res chain seq x y z
N MET A 1 -12.62 3.74 0.92
CA MET A 1 -12.90 2.36 0.43
C MET A 1 -12.22 2.23 -0.92
N PRO A 2 -11.11 1.50 -0.99
CA PRO A 2 -11.11 0.44 -1.98
C PRO A 2 -10.30 -0.82 -1.62
N CYS A 3 -10.71 -1.90 -2.30
CA CYS A 3 -9.87 -2.95 -2.87
C CYS A 3 -9.00 -3.80 -1.94
N SER A 4 -9.64 -4.82 -1.37
CA SER A 4 -8.99 -6.15 -1.35
C SER A 4 -8.60 -6.48 -2.80
N PHE A 5 -7.35 -6.21 -3.17
CA PHE A 5 -6.82 -6.56 -4.48
C PHE A 5 -7.06 -8.06 -4.67
N SER A 6 -7.70 -8.41 -5.78
CA SER A 6 -8.25 -9.75 -6.04
C SER A 6 -7.32 -10.86 -5.56
N SER A 7 -7.85 -11.87 -4.86
CA SER A 7 -7.10 -13.04 -4.36
C SER A 7 -6.25 -13.72 -5.45
N LYS A 8 -6.59 -13.51 -6.73
CA LYS A 8 -5.82 -13.98 -7.90
C LYS A 8 -4.45 -13.30 -8.07
N CYS A 9 -4.27 -12.04 -7.66
CA CYS A 9 -2.98 -11.37 -7.71
C CYS A 9 -2.02 -11.90 -6.63
N LYS A 10 -2.53 -12.50 -5.55
CA LYS A 10 -1.72 -13.02 -4.44
C LYS A 10 -1.06 -14.37 -4.75
N ILE A 11 -1.47 -15.06 -5.82
CA ILE A 11 -0.97 -16.42 -6.15
C ILE A 11 0.02 -16.47 -7.31
N LEU A 12 0.26 -15.34 -7.98
CA LEU A 12 1.03 -15.24 -9.23
C LEU A 12 2.28 -14.38 -9.03
N SER A 13 3.44 -14.84 -9.51
CA SER A 13 4.71 -14.09 -9.41
C SER A 13 4.88 -12.98 -10.46
N TRP A 14 4.12 -13.04 -11.55
CA TRP A 14 4.19 -12.05 -12.64
C TRP A 14 3.45 -10.74 -12.33
N VAL A 15 2.83 -10.63 -11.15
CA VAL A 15 2.25 -9.38 -10.63
C VAL A 15 2.71 -9.21 -9.19
N MET A 16 3.50 -8.17 -8.91
CA MET A 16 3.80 -7.76 -7.54
C MET A 16 2.79 -6.70 -7.07
N THR A 17 2.29 -6.88 -5.85
CA THR A 17 1.40 -5.92 -5.20
C THR A 17 2.10 -5.26 -4.01
N VAL A 18 1.96 -3.94 -3.90
CA VAL A 18 2.46 -3.16 -2.75
C VAL A 18 1.30 -2.30 -2.27
N SER A 19 0.95 -2.41 -0.99
CA SER A 19 -0.18 -1.69 -0.41
C SER A 19 0.21 -1.00 0.88
N PHE A 20 -0.01 0.32 0.94
CA PHE A 20 0.12 1.14 2.13
C PHE A 20 -1.29 1.46 2.61
N HIS A 21 -1.67 1.04 3.82
CA HIS A 21 -3.04 1.18 4.28
C HIS A 21 -3.11 1.15 5.81
N LYS A 22 -4.21 1.68 6.35
CA LYS A 22 -4.49 1.60 7.78
C LYS A 22 -4.84 0.16 8.12
N TYR A 23 -4.25 -0.36 9.19
CA TYR A 23 -4.50 -1.71 9.65
C TYR A 23 -4.52 -1.76 11.18
N GLY A 24 -5.55 -2.41 11.74
CA GLY A 24 -5.85 -2.43 13.17
C GLY A 24 -7.25 -1.91 13.50
N ASP A 25 -7.66 -1.96 14.77
CA ASP A 25 -8.90 -1.36 15.30
C ASP A 25 -10.20 -1.70 14.55
N MET A 26 -10.31 -2.94 14.07
CA MET A 26 -11.45 -3.40 13.23
C MET A 26 -11.65 -2.56 11.96
N PHE A 27 -10.61 -1.87 11.50
CA PHE A 27 -10.64 -1.06 10.30
C PHE A 27 -10.87 -1.95 9.07
N PHE A 28 -11.86 -1.58 8.26
CA PHE A 28 -12.19 -2.30 7.05
C PHE A 28 -11.00 -2.31 6.07
N PRO A 29 -10.70 -3.44 5.40
CA PRO A 29 -11.44 -4.71 5.35
C PRO A 29 -11.03 -5.75 6.41
N GLY A 30 -10.12 -5.41 7.33
CA GLY A 30 -9.57 -6.34 8.32
C GLY A 30 -8.52 -7.31 7.77
N THR A 31 -7.96 -7.04 6.60
CA THR A 31 -6.86 -7.79 5.95
C THR A 31 -5.72 -6.85 5.56
N GLY A 32 -4.57 -7.40 5.19
CA GLY A 32 -3.36 -6.63 4.87
C GLY A 32 -2.34 -6.59 6.01
N ASP A 33 -2.29 -7.63 6.85
CA ASP A 33 -1.20 -7.78 7.81
C ASP A 33 0.16 -7.83 7.10
N ALA A 34 1.23 -7.35 7.73
CA ALA A 34 2.58 -7.46 7.19
C ALA A 34 3.00 -8.93 6.91
N LYS A 35 2.35 -9.90 7.57
CA LYS A 35 2.57 -11.33 7.36
C LYS A 35 1.84 -11.89 6.12
N GLU A 36 0.89 -11.16 5.55
CA GLU A 36 0.23 -11.55 4.31
C GLU A 36 1.16 -11.30 3.11
N ILE A 37 2.04 -12.25 2.83
CA ILE A 37 3.11 -12.10 1.82
C ILE A 37 2.79 -12.76 0.47
N GLY A 38 1.53 -13.10 0.21
CA GLY A 38 1.12 -13.89 -0.95
C GLY A 38 1.22 -15.40 -0.73
N GLU A 39 0.76 -16.17 -1.70
CA GLU A 39 0.57 -17.61 -1.61
C GLU A 39 1.14 -18.32 -2.84
N ARG A 40 1.47 -19.61 -2.70
CA ARG A 40 1.96 -20.46 -3.80
C ARG A 40 3.13 -19.79 -4.54
N GLU A 41 3.06 -19.67 -5.86
CA GLU A 41 4.07 -19.03 -6.71
C GLU A 41 4.17 -17.52 -6.47
N GLY A 42 3.10 -16.89 -5.97
CA GLY A 42 3.06 -15.47 -5.60
C GLY A 42 3.59 -15.17 -4.20
N LYS A 43 4.17 -16.15 -3.47
CA LYS A 43 4.78 -15.90 -2.17
C LYS A 43 5.96 -14.93 -2.32
N PHE A 44 6.00 -13.91 -1.47
CA PHE A 44 6.89 -12.74 -1.51
C PHE A 44 6.59 -11.71 -2.63
N TYR A 45 5.51 -11.89 -3.39
CA TYR A 45 5.04 -10.92 -4.40
C TYR A 45 3.86 -10.08 -3.90
N ALA A 46 3.46 -10.21 -2.64
CA ALA A 46 2.58 -9.26 -1.97
C ALA A 46 3.31 -8.60 -0.80
N ILE A 47 3.36 -7.27 -0.81
CA ILE A 47 3.96 -6.44 0.23
C ILE A 47 2.85 -5.59 0.83
N ASN A 48 2.54 -5.83 2.10
CA ASN A 48 1.58 -5.04 2.86
C ASN A 48 2.33 -4.20 3.89
N VAL A 49 2.01 -2.91 3.90
CA VAL A 49 2.62 -1.91 4.78
C VAL A 49 1.51 -1.37 5.69
N PRO A 50 1.23 -2.06 6.83
CA PRO A 50 0.21 -1.63 7.77
C PRO A 50 0.66 -0.35 8.49
N LEU A 51 -0.15 0.70 8.35
CA LEU A 51 0.08 2.01 8.97
C LEU A 51 -0.88 2.20 10.15
N LYS A 52 -0.39 2.91 11.18
CA LYS A 52 -1.21 3.35 12.31
C LYS A 52 -1.76 4.75 12.06
N ASP A 53 -2.77 5.12 12.85
CA ASP A 53 -3.32 6.47 12.87
C ASP A 53 -2.26 7.53 13.18
N GLY A 54 -2.41 8.71 12.56
CA GLY A 54 -1.56 9.86 12.82
C GLY A 54 -0.19 9.83 12.13
N ILE A 55 0.01 9.00 11.10
CA ILE A 55 1.21 9.10 10.26
C ILE A 55 1.27 10.47 9.57
N ASP A 56 2.45 11.11 9.62
CA ASP A 56 2.71 12.38 8.95
C ASP A 56 3.29 12.20 7.55
N ASP A 57 3.22 13.27 6.75
CA ASP A 57 3.70 13.32 5.36
C ASP A 57 5.17 12.89 5.24
N SER A 58 6.01 13.31 6.19
CA SER A 58 7.45 13.04 6.15
C SER A 58 7.76 11.55 6.31
N SER A 59 7.04 10.90 7.24
CA SER A 59 7.17 9.49 7.57
C SER A 59 6.60 8.64 6.46
N PHE A 60 5.43 9.01 5.93
CA PHE A 60 4.83 8.35 4.79
C PHE A 60 5.73 8.44 3.55
N THR A 61 6.22 9.63 3.21
CA THR A 61 7.11 9.85 2.06
C THR A 61 8.40 9.04 2.18
N ARG A 62 9.00 8.99 3.38
CA ARG A 62 10.22 8.20 3.62
C ARG A 62 9.95 6.70 3.45
N LEU A 63 8.87 6.19 4.03
CA LEU A 63 8.48 4.79 3.92
C LEU A 63 8.19 4.41 2.46
N PHE A 64 7.37 5.20 1.79
CA PHE A 64 7.02 5.02 0.39
C PHE A 64 8.25 4.96 -0.50
N LYS A 65 9.13 5.98 -0.43
CA LYS A 65 10.36 6.02 -1.23
C LYS A 65 11.25 4.83 -0.96
N THR A 66 11.44 4.44 0.30
CA THR A 66 12.32 3.33 0.69
C THR A 66 11.81 2.01 0.12
N ILE A 67 10.51 1.72 0.31
CA ILE A 67 9.91 0.45 -0.08
C ILE A 67 9.79 0.37 -1.61
N ILE A 68 9.27 1.41 -2.27
CA ILE A 68 9.10 1.41 -3.72
C ILE A 68 10.46 1.36 -4.44
N SER A 69 11.49 2.06 -3.94
CA SER A 69 12.83 1.97 -4.53
C SER A 69 13.35 0.54 -4.50
N LYS A 70 13.17 -0.17 -3.37
CA LYS A 70 13.63 -1.55 -3.24
C LYS A 70 12.83 -2.52 -4.11
N VAL A 71 11.53 -2.28 -4.24
CA VAL A 71 10.65 -3.03 -5.13
C VAL A 71 11.10 -2.89 -6.58
N VAL A 72 11.33 -1.66 -7.06
CA VAL A 72 11.75 -1.43 -8.44
C VAL A 72 13.13 -2.05 -8.71
N GLU A 73 14.07 -1.94 -7.77
CA GLU A 73 15.40 -2.55 -7.88
C GLU A 73 15.33 -4.09 -7.98
N THR A 74 14.48 -4.71 -7.16
CA THR A 74 14.45 -6.18 -7.00
C THR A 74 13.52 -6.86 -8.00
N TYR A 75 12.32 -6.30 -8.21
CA TYR A 75 11.28 -6.89 -9.05
C TYR A 75 11.41 -6.51 -10.53
N GLN A 76 12.01 -5.35 -10.82
CA GLN A 76 12.19 -4.83 -12.19
C GLN A 76 10.89 -4.88 -13.02
N PRO A 77 9.82 -4.18 -12.60
CA PRO A 77 8.53 -4.24 -13.28
C PRO A 77 8.63 -3.68 -14.70
N GLY A 78 8.03 -4.39 -15.68
CA GLY A 78 7.87 -3.88 -17.04
C GLY A 78 6.80 -2.78 -17.17
N ALA A 79 5.86 -2.72 -16.21
CA ALA A 79 4.85 -1.67 -16.11
C ALA A 79 4.45 -1.46 -14.65
N ILE A 80 4.05 -0.24 -14.31
CA ILE A 80 3.57 0.13 -12.97
C ILE A 80 2.14 0.65 -13.09
N VAL A 81 1.26 0.13 -12.24
CA VAL A 81 -0.11 0.65 -12.04
C VAL A 81 -0.16 1.27 -10.65
N LEU A 82 -0.44 2.56 -10.59
CA LEU A 82 -0.55 3.30 -9.33
C LEU A 82 -2.01 3.63 -9.03
N GLN A 83 -2.51 3.16 -7.89
CA GLN A 83 -3.83 3.54 -7.39
C GLN A 83 -3.69 4.69 -6.39
N CYS A 84 -4.11 5.89 -6.79
CA CYS A 84 -4.09 7.10 -5.96
C CYS A 84 -5.46 7.34 -5.32
N GLY A 85 -5.79 6.58 -4.27
CA GLY A 85 -7.02 6.82 -3.50
C GLY A 85 -6.96 8.17 -2.78
N ALA A 86 -7.95 9.04 -3.02
CA ALA A 86 -8.06 10.32 -2.32
C ALA A 86 -8.51 10.17 -0.84
N ASP A 87 -8.85 8.95 -0.41
CA ASP A 87 -9.25 8.63 0.96
C ASP A 87 -8.10 8.61 1.96
N SER A 88 -6.87 8.89 1.52
CA SER A 88 -5.72 9.13 2.41
C SER A 88 -5.47 10.62 2.70
N LEU A 89 -6.25 11.54 2.12
CA LEU A 89 -6.10 12.98 2.30
C LEU A 89 -6.69 13.46 3.64
N ALA A 90 -6.04 14.45 4.25
CA ALA A 90 -6.52 15.13 5.44
C ALA A 90 -7.91 15.75 5.19
N GLY A 91 -8.90 15.36 5.99
CA GLY A 91 -10.30 15.83 5.87
C GLY A 91 -11.24 14.89 5.12
N ASP A 92 -10.76 13.72 4.67
CA ASP A 92 -11.65 12.69 4.13
C ASP A 92 -12.57 12.12 5.22
N ARG A 93 -13.83 11.86 4.86
CA ARG A 93 -14.88 11.42 5.80
C ARG A 93 -14.70 9.95 6.25
N LEU A 94 -13.85 9.18 5.57
CA LEU A 94 -13.56 7.76 5.80
C LEU A 94 -12.06 7.49 6.05
N GLY A 95 -11.17 8.40 5.64
CA GLY A 95 -9.73 8.35 5.81
C GLY A 95 -9.25 8.78 7.19
N CYS A 96 -8.38 7.98 7.81
CA CYS A 96 -7.71 8.34 9.08
C CYS A 96 -6.27 8.86 8.86
N PHE A 97 -5.90 9.17 7.61
CA PHE A 97 -4.59 9.68 7.25
C PHE A 97 -4.61 11.20 7.10
N ASN A 98 -3.51 11.85 7.52
CA ASN A 98 -3.38 13.31 7.51
C ASN A 98 -2.47 13.77 6.36
N LEU A 99 -2.64 13.18 5.16
CA LEU A 99 -1.79 13.55 4.03
C LEU A 99 -2.26 14.86 3.39
N SER A 100 -1.34 15.78 3.16
CA SER A 100 -1.60 16.95 2.31
C SER A 100 -1.73 16.54 0.84
N ILE A 101 -2.35 17.39 0.00
CA ILE A 101 -2.44 17.16 -1.45
C ILE A 101 -1.05 17.03 -2.07
N ASP A 102 -0.09 17.82 -1.63
CA ASP A 102 1.31 17.77 -2.08
C ASP A 102 2.06 16.52 -1.56
N GLY A 103 1.63 15.93 -0.43
CA GLY A 103 2.13 14.66 0.07
C GLY A 103 1.54 13.44 -0.63
N ALA A 104 0.30 13.56 -1.13
CA ALA A 104 -0.41 12.51 -1.85
C ALA A 104 -0.09 12.49 -3.35
N TYR A 105 0.23 13.65 -3.94
CA TYR A 105 0.64 13.79 -5.32
C TYR A 105 2.10 14.27 -5.36
N PHE A 106 2.99 13.39 -5.81
CA PHE A 106 4.35 13.78 -6.17
C PHE A 106 4.31 14.90 -7.22
N PRO A 107 5.24 15.88 -7.19
CA PRO A 107 5.57 16.65 -8.39
C PRO A 107 6.18 15.75 -9.48
#